data_AF-A0A374NXF3-F1
#
_entry.id   AF-A0A374NXF3-F1
#
_cell.length_a   1.000
_cell.length_b   1.000
_cell.length_c   1.000
_cell.angle_alpha   90.00
_cell.angle_beta   90.00
_cell.angle_gamma   90.00
#
_symmetry.space_group_name_H-M   'P 1'
#
loop_
_entity.id
_entity.type
_entity.pdbx_description
1 polymer ?
#
loop_
_entity_poly.entity_id
_entity_poly.type
_entity_poly.pdbx_seq_one_letter_code
_entity_poly.pdbx_strand_id
1 'polypeptide(L)'
;AGDQVNTASNEAQYAGYLSPKELLSLPTAVNVGNHDAGSSAYSQHFQVPNVSSLGMTEKTGKFGGDYWYTYNNVLFMSLNSNNMSTAEHREFMKKVLEENGADADWTVVTFHHSIYSTASHESDNDIIQRRAELAPVFTELGIDVVLMGHDHVYTRSYMMNGTDPVVPADGTVPESVTDPAEGEVLYVTA
;
A
#
# COMPACT_ATOMS: atom_id res chain seq x y z
N ALA A 1 5.93 -4.24 2.58
CA ALA A 1 6.17 -3.10 1.66
C ALA A 1 6.45 -1.79 2.43
N GLY A 2 7.52 -1.03 2.11
CA GLY A 2 7.98 0.15 2.89
C GLY A 2 9.18 -0.17 3.80
N ASP A 3 9.69 0.81 4.54
CA ASP A 3 10.87 0.72 5.41
C ASP A 3 12.13 0.28 4.65
N GLN A 4 12.52 1.06 3.63
CA GLN A 4 13.75 0.77 2.88
C GLN A 4 15.01 0.93 3.75
N VAL A 5 14.92 1.77 4.79
CA VAL A 5 15.94 1.94 5.82
C VAL A 5 15.33 1.79 7.21
N ASN A 6 16.14 1.45 8.21
CA ASN A 6 15.70 1.38 9.62
C ASN A 6 15.76 2.74 10.33
N THR A 7 16.41 3.74 9.74
CA THR A 7 16.57 5.07 10.31
C THR A 7 16.52 6.10 9.20
N ALA A 8 15.47 6.93 9.21
CA ALA A 8 15.11 7.81 8.09
C ALA A 8 16.24 8.68 7.52
N SER A 9 17.21 9.10 8.32
CA SER A 9 18.32 9.97 7.88
C SER A 9 19.66 9.24 7.71
N ASN A 10 19.66 7.90 7.74
CA ASN A 10 20.90 7.13 7.69
C ASN A 10 21.34 6.84 6.25
N GLU A 11 22.21 7.70 5.73
CA GLU A 11 22.79 7.58 4.38
C GLU A 11 23.55 6.28 4.14
N ALA A 12 24.15 5.67 5.17
CA ALA A 12 24.84 4.40 5.02
C ALA A 12 23.84 3.25 4.77
N GLN A 13 22.63 3.32 5.35
CA GLN A 13 21.56 2.36 5.10
C GLN A 13 20.99 2.54 3.69
N TYR A 14 20.78 3.78 3.22
CA TYR A 14 20.40 4.02 1.83
C TYR A 14 21.44 3.51 0.83
N ALA A 15 22.71 3.80 1.07
CA ALA A 15 23.81 3.27 0.25
C ALA A 15 23.81 1.73 0.24
N GLY A 16 23.51 1.09 1.37
CA GLY A 16 23.35 -0.36 1.48
C GLY A 16 22.18 -0.88 0.65
N TYR A 17 20.98 -0.31 0.82
CA TYR A 17 19.77 -0.67 0.10
C TYR A 17 19.93 -0.55 -1.42
N LEU A 18 20.57 0.53 -1.88
CA LEU A 18 20.77 0.83 -3.31
C LEU A 18 22.01 0.18 -3.93
N SER A 19 22.83 -0.52 -3.13
CA SER A 19 24.06 -1.16 -3.62
C SER A 19 23.89 -2.39 -4.54
N PRO A 20 22.81 -3.20 -4.44
CA PRO A 20 22.64 -4.37 -5.31
C PRO A 20 22.52 -3.96 -6.78
N LYS A 21 23.29 -4.61 -7.65
CA LYS A 21 23.35 -4.28 -9.08
C LYS A 21 22.05 -4.61 -9.81
N GLU A 22 21.30 -5.57 -9.29
CA GLU A 22 20.03 -6.02 -9.81
C GLU A 22 19.01 -4.87 -9.84
N LEU A 23 19.00 -4.03 -8.80
CA LEU A 23 18.13 -2.85 -8.70
C LEU A 23 18.46 -1.78 -9.76
N LEU A 24 19.65 -1.82 -10.37
CA LEU A 24 19.99 -0.92 -11.48
C LEU A 24 19.32 -1.35 -12.81
N SER A 25 18.83 -2.59 -12.88
CA SER A 25 18.23 -3.17 -14.09
C SER A 25 16.72 -3.40 -13.97
N LEU A 26 16.13 -3.17 -12.80
CA LEU A 26 14.72 -3.40 -12.51
C LEU A 26 14.06 -2.11 -12.03
N PRO A 27 12.91 -1.69 -12.61
CA PRO A 27 12.09 -0.66 -12.00
C PRO A 27 11.71 -1.08 -10.57
N THR A 28 11.94 -0.20 -9.61
CA THR A 28 11.62 -0.45 -8.20
C THR A 28 10.58 0.58 -7.75
N ALA A 29 9.39 0.10 -7.39
CA ALA A 29 8.36 0.90 -6.76
C ALA A 29 8.52 0.78 -5.23
N VAL A 30 8.56 1.92 -4.54
CA VAL A 30 8.80 2.00 -3.09
C VAL A 30 7.60 2.67 -2.40
N ASN A 31 7.33 2.27 -1.16
CA ASN A 31 6.36 2.94 -0.30
C ASN A 31 7.11 3.63 0.83
N VAL A 32 6.56 4.74 1.33
CA VAL A 32 7.06 5.36 2.55
C VAL A 32 6.63 4.52 3.76
N GLY A 33 7.57 3.87 4.44
CA GLY A 33 7.34 3.24 5.74
C GLY A 33 7.55 4.19 6.91
N ASN A 34 7.23 3.75 8.13
CA ASN A 34 7.41 4.59 9.32
C ASN A 34 8.89 4.85 9.63
N HIS A 35 9.79 3.97 9.21
CA HIS A 35 11.23 4.19 9.31
C HIS A 35 11.77 5.14 8.23
N ASP A 36 11.06 5.36 7.13
CA ASP A 36 11.41 6.33 6.09
C ASP A 36 10.87 7.74 6.37
N ALA A 37 9.75 7.84 7.10
CA ALA A 37 8.96 9.07 7.22
C ALA A 37 9.61 10.20 8.05
N GLY A 38 10.74 9.94 8.70
CA GLY A 38 11.40 10.89 9.61
C GLY A 38 12.30 11.93 8.96
N SER A 39 12.52 11.88 7.64
CA SER A 39 13.55 12.67 6.95
C SER A 39 13.24 12.89 5.47
N SER A 40 13.77 13.98 4.90
CA SER A 40 13.64 14.25 3.46
C SER A 40 14.60 13.39 2.62
N ALA A 41 15.46 12.61 3.27
CA ALA A 41 16.34 11.63 2.62
C ALA A 41 15.55 10.67 1.74
N TYR A 42 14.31 10.27 2.13
CA TYR A 42 13.43 9.47 1.27
C TYR A 42 13.29 10.09 -0.13
N SER A 43 12.85 11.35 -0.23
CA SER A 43 12.70 12.06 -1.51
C SER A 43 14.03 12.42 -2.19
N GLN A 44 15.16 12.33 -1.49
CA GLN A 44 16.49 12.54 -2.08
C GLN A 44 16.98 11.27 -2.79
N HIS A 45 16.58 10.09 -2.31
CA HIS A 45 16.97 8.79 -2.87
C HIS A 45 15.94 8.22 -3.84
N PHE A 46 14.65 8.53 -3.66
CA PHE A 46 13.57 7.98 -4.47
C PHE A 46 12.81 9.07 -5.23
N GLN A 47 12.64 8.83 -6.53
CA GLN A 47 11.77 9.61 -7.39
C GLN A 47 10.69 8.67 -7.91
N VAL A 48 9.44 8.93 -7.53
CA VAL A 48 8.29 8.11 -7.91
C VAL A 48 7.45 8.82 -8.99
N PRO A 49 6.84 8.09 -9.93
CA PRO A 49 6.04 8.69 -11.00
C PRO A 49 4.70 9.19 -10.46
N ASN A 50 4.13 10.22 -11.10
CA ASN A 50 2.76 10.69 -10.85
C ASN A 50 2.41 10.95 -9.36
N VAL A 51 3.38 11.44 -8.58
CA VAL A 51 3.16 11.76 -7.17
C VAL A 51 2.18 12.93 -6.99
N SER A 52 1.26 12.76 -6.06
CA SER A 52 0.29 13.74 -5.61
C SER A 52 0.80 14.51 -4.41
N SER A 53 0.21 15.69 -4.15
CA SER A 53 0.35 16.35 -2.85
C SER A 53 -0.51 15.71 -1.75
N LEU A 54 -1.50 14.88 -2.12
CA LEU A 54 -2.32 14.11 -1.19
C LEU A 54 -1.50 12.98 -0.55
N GLY A 55 -1.77 12.68 0.72
CA GLY A 55 -1.05 11.65 1.48
C GLY A 55 0.38 12.05 1.88
N MET A 56 0.82 13.26 1.53
CA MET A 56 2.14 13.76 1.92
C MET A 56 2.27 13.92 3.44
N THR A 57 3.49 13.78 3.93
CA THR A 57 3.88 14.13 5.31
C THR A 57 4.96 15.20 5.27
N GLU A 58 5.08 16.00 6.34
CA GLU A 58 5.96 17.18 6.34
C GLU A 58 7.45 16.86 6.09
N LYS A 59 7.90 15.68 6.52
CA LYS A 59 9.33 15.35 6.56
C LYS A 59 9.83 14.57 5.35
N THR A 60 8.97 13.81 4.68
CA THR A 60 9.38 12.89 3.60
C THR A 60 9.86 13.58 2.33
N GLY A 61 9.47 14.85 2.13
CA GLY A 61 9.81 15.66 0.96
C GLY A 61 8.85 15.46 -0.23
N LYS A 62 9.17 16.08 -1.37
CA LYS A 62 8.25 16.22 -2.52
C LYS A 62 7.79 14.92 -3.19
N PHE A 63 8.47 13.81 -2.95
CA PHE A 63 8.12 12.48 -3.49
C PHE A 63 7.48 11.57 -2.43
N GLY A 64 7.15 12.10 -1.26
CA GLY A 64 6.55 11.36 -0.16
C GLY A 64 5.02 11.36 -0.13
N GLY A 65 4.34 11.75 -1.21
CA GLY A 65 2.89 11.69 -1.31
C GLY A 65 2.40 10.35 -1.88
N ASP A 66 1.09 10.23 -2.04
CA ASP A 66 0.50 9.11 -2.78
C ASP A 66 0.88 9.20 -4.25
N TYR A 67 1.11 8.06 -4.91
CA TYR A 67 1.53 8.04 -6.30
C TYR A 67 1.00 6.81 -7.03
N TRP A 68 1.03 6.83 -8.36
CA TRP A 68 0.50 5.72 -9.16
C TRP A 68 1.32 5.45 -10.41
N TYR A 69 1.19 4.23 -10.92
CA TYR A 69 1.77 3.80 -12.19
C TYR A 69 1.00 2.61 -12.75
N THR A 70 1.18 2.33 -14.03
CA THR A 70 0.68 1.10 -14.65
C THR A 70 1.83 0.20 -15.07
N TYR A 71 1.63 -1.12 -14.97
CA TYR A 71 2.57 -2.11 -15.48
C TYR A 71 1.79 -3.33 -15.96
N ASN A 72 1.88 -3.65 -17.26
CA ASN A 72 1.17 -4.79 -17.89
C ASN A 72 -0.33 -4.84 -17.54
N ASN A 73 -1.07 -3.75 -17.81
CA ASN A 73 -2.50 -3.58 -17.53
C ASN A 73 -2.91 -3.64 -16.04
N VAL A 74 -1.95 -3.61 -15.11
CA VAL A 74 -2.25 -3.44 -13.69
C VAL A 74 -2.03 -1.99 -13.30
N LEU A 75 -3.05 -1.37 -12.69
CA LEU A 75 -2.98 -0.03 -12.12
C LEU A 75 -2.58 -0.13 -10.64
N PHE A 76 -1.38 0.35 -10.32
CA PHE A 76 -0.86 0.41 -8.97
C PHE A 76 -1.03 1.80 -8.38
N MET A 77 -1.59 1.87 -7.18
CA MET A 77 -1.73 3.09 -6.37
C MET A 77 -1.02 2.88 -5.03
N SER A 78 0.08 3.60 -4.83
CA SER A 78 0.84 3.56 -3.58
C SER A 78 0.41 4.69 -2.65
N LEU A 79 -0.02 4.35 -1.43
CA LEU A 79 -0.41 5.31 -0.42
C LEU A 79 0.70 5.50 0.62
N ASN A 80 1.00 6.75 0.96
CA ASN A 80 1.83 7.05 2.13
C ASN A 80 0.98 6.98 3.41
N SER A 81 0.83 5.77 3.93
CA SER A 81 0.06 5.47 5.15
C SER A 81 0.58 6.10 6.45
N ASN A 82 1.68 6.87 6.43
CA ASN A 82 2.07 7.72 7.56
C ASN A 82 1.16 8.95 7.69
N ASN A 83 0.52 9.37 6.60
CA ASN A 83 -0.60 10.30 6.65
C ASN A 83 -1.86 9.52 7.08
N MET A 84 -2.59 10.03 8.08
CA MET A 84 -3.79 9.39 8.62
C MET A 84 -5.09 9.82 7.91
N SER A 85 -5.00 10.68 6.89
CA SER A 85 -6.15 11.24 6.21
C SER A 85 -6.74 10.25 5.20
N THR A 86 -7.68 9.42 5.66
CA THR A 86 -8.50 8.57 4.78
C THR A 86 -9.16 9.39 3.65
N ALA A 87 -9.55 10.63 3.93
CA ALA A 87 -10.16 11.51 2.94
C ALA A 87 -9.20 11.85 1.78
N GLU A 88 -7.93 12.16 2.08
CA GLU A 88 -6.92 12.45 1.05
C GLU A 88 -6.63 11.20 0.21
N HIS A 89 -6.43 10.06 0.85
CA HIS A 89 -6.20 8.80 0.14
C HIS A 89 -7.39 8.41 -0.75
N ARG A 90 -8.62 8.59 -0.26
CA ARG A 90 -9.84 8.35 -1.06
C ARG A 90 -9.94 9.29 -2.25
N GLU A 91 -9.67 10.58 -2.06
CA GLU A 91 -9.66 11.56 -3.15
C GLU A 91 -8.63 11.20 -4.23
N PHE A 92 -7.42 10.83 -3.80
CA PHE A 92 -6.36 10.39 -4.70
C PHE A 92 -6.78 9.16 -5.51
N MET A 93 -7.17 8.07 -4.83
CA MET A 93 -7.53 6.81 -5.50
C MET A 93 -8.71 6.99 -6.44
N LYS A 94 -9.75 7.69 -6.00
CA LYS A 94 -10.94 7.95 -6.83
C LYS A 94 -10.56 8.68 -8.11
N LYS A 95 -9.73 9.73 -8.03
CA LYS A 95 -9.27 10.46 -9.20
C LYS A 95 -8.49 9.57 -10.16
N VAL A 96 -7.54 8.78 -9.63
CA VAL A 96 -6.70 7.91 -10.45
C VAL A 96 -7.54 6.84 -11.16
N LEU A 97 -8.53 6.25 -10.47
CA LEU A 97 -9.46 5.28 -11.03
C LEU A 97 -10.37 5.90 -12.10
N GLU A 98 -10.90 7.10 -11.89
CA GLU A 98 -11.71 7.80 -12.89
C GLU A 98 -10.93 8.11 -14.17
N GLU A 99 -9.64 8.44 -14.04
CA GLU A 99 -8.79 8.82 -15.17
C GLU A 99 -8.14 7.61 -15.88
N ASN A 100 -7.88 6.50 -15.18
CA ASN A 100 -7.03 5.41 -15.69
C ASN A 100 -7.59 4.00 -15.44
N GLY A 101 -8.64 3.84 -14.62
CA GLY A 101 -9.13 2.53 -14.20
C GLY A 101 -9.81 1.73 -15.31
N ALA A 102 -10.39 2.41 -16.31
CA ALA A 102 -11.07 1.75 -17.42
C ALA A 102 -10.14 0.96 -18.36
N ASP A 103 -8.83 1.27 -18.34
CA ASP A 103 -7.82 0.60 -19.15
C ASP A 103 -7.06 -0.51 -18.37
N ALA A 104 -7.38 -0.69 -17.08
CA ALA A 104 -6.72 -1.65 -16.22
C ALA A 104 -7.53 -2.96 -16.11
N ASP A 105 -6.83 -4.08 -16.22
CA ASP A 105 -7.39 -5.41 -15.92
C ASP A 105 -7.45 -5.66 -14.41
N TRP A 106 -6.55 -5.02 -13.65
CA TRP A 106 -6.44 -5.13 -12.19
C TRP A 106 -6.08 -3.80 -11.55
N THR A 107 -6.64 -3.55 -10.38
CA THR A 107 -6.34 -2.41 -9.52
C THR A 107 -5.71 -2.88 -8.22
N VAL A 108 -4.51 -2.38 -7.93
CA VAL A 108 -3.73 -2.78 -6.77
C VAL A 108 -3.38 -1.55 -5.95
N VAL A 109 -3.75 -1.57 -4.68
CA VAL A 109 -3.28 -0.58 -3.71
C VAL A 109 -2.11 -1.15 -2.94
N THR A 110 -1.10 -0.33 -2.66
CA THR A 110 0.01 -0.71 -1.79
C THR A 110 0.31 0.37 -0.77
N PHE A 111 0.60 -0.02 0.47
CA PHE A 111 1.05 0.90 1.51
C PHE A 111 1.83 0.14 2.59
N HIS A 112 2.27 0.83 3.65
CA HIS A 112 3.17 0.24 4.63
C HIS A 112 2.45 -0.45 5.79
N HIS A 113 1.65 0.29 6.55
CA HIS A 113 1.02 -0.18 7.80
C HIS A 113 0.01 -1.30 7.55
N SER A 114 0.21 -2.48 8.12
CA SER A 114 -0.70 -3.61 7.89
C SER A 114 -2.03 -3.45 8.59
N ILE A 115 -3.11 -3.22 7.83
CA ILE A 115 -4.46 -3.24 8.39
C ILE A 115 -4.99 -4.65 8.59
N TYR A 116 -4.42 -5.68 7.96
CA TYR A 116 -4.71 -7.09 8.29
C TYR A 116 -3.41 -7.86 8.44
N SER A 117 -3.16 -8.37 9.64
CA SER A 117 -2.02 -9.23 9.97
C SER A 117 -2.38 -10.13 11.15
N THR A 118 -1.48 -11.05 11.50
CA THR A 118 -1.58 -11.91 12.70
C THR A 118 -0.37 -11.70 13.61
N ALA A 119 0.19 -10.49 13.61
CA ALA A 119 1.46 -10.14 14.24
C ALA A 119 1.25 -9.04 15.29
N SER A 120 2.35 -8.55 15.87
CA SER A 120 2.31 -7.72 17.07
C SER A 120 1.57 -6.39 16.91
N HIS A 121 1.52 -5.83 15.69
CA HIS A 121 0.88 -4.54 15.45
C HIS A 121 -0.62 -4.64 15.13
N GLU A 122 -1.20 -5.85 15.05
CA GLU A 122 -2.59 -6.05 14.60
C GLU A 122 -3.65 -5.29 15.42
N SER A 123 -3.31 -4.96 16.67
CA SER A 123 -4.17 -4.32 17.67
C SER A 123 -3.71 -2.92 18.08
N ASP A 124 -2.71 -2.35 17.39
CA ASP A 124 -2.31 -0.97 17.60
C ASP A 124 -3.45 -0.03 17.19
N ASN A 125 -3.62 1.07 17.94
CA ASN A 125 -4.78 1.96 17.77
C ASN A 125 -4.86 2.58 16.38
N ASP A 126 -3.72 2.95 15.80
CA ASP A 126 -3.64 3.52 14.47
C ASP A 126 -3.89 2.47 13.38
N ILE A 127 -3.57 1.20 13.63
CA ILE A 127 -3.92 0.07 12.76
C ILE A 127 -5.42 -0.20 12.79
N ILE A 128 -6.03 -0.22 13.98
CA ILE A 128 -7.49 -0.37 14.15
C ILE A 128 -8.23 0.75 13.41
N GLN A 129 -7.77 2.00 13.56
CA GLN A 129 -8.36 3.14 12.86
C GLN A 129 -8.25 3.00 11.35
N ARG A 130 -7.05 2.76 10.81
CA ARG A 130 -6.85 2.57 9.37
C ARG A 130 -7.68 1.43 8.81
N ARG A 131 -7.78 0.30 9.53
CA ARG A 131 -8.63 -0.83 9.15
C ARG A 131 -10.10 -0.42 9.01
N ALA A 132 -10.63 0.25 10.02
CA ALA A 132 -12.02 0.66 10.07
C ALA A 132 -12.38 1.70 8.99
N GLU A 133 -11.42 2.54 8.61
CA GLU A 133 -11.65 3.65 7.67
C GLU A 133 -11.28 3.32 6.21
N LEU A 134 -10.15 2.66 5.96
CA LEU A 134 -9.65 2.39 4.60
C LEU A 134 -10.28 1.15 3.97
N ALA A 135 -10.52 0.08 4.74
CA ALA A 135 -11.05 -1.16 4.17
C ALA A 135 -12.41 -0.96 3.46
N PRO A 136 -13.38 -0.21 4.04
CA PRO A 136 -14.62 0.12 3.34
C PRO A 136 -14.41 0.96 2.07
N VAL A 137 -13.41 1.86 2.06
CA VAL A 137 -13.07 2.67 0.88
C VAL A 137 -12.53 1.79 -0.24
N PHE A 138 -11.68 0.82 0.07
CA PHE A 138 -11.15 -0.10 -0.95
C PHE A 138 -12.26 -0.94 -1.58
N THR A 139 -13.22 -1.42 -0.79
CA THR A 139 -14.43 -2.08 -1.31
C THR A 139 -15.27 -1.13 -2.15
N GLU A 140 -15.56 0.09 -1.68
CA GLU A 140 -16.36 1.08 -2.43
C GLU A 140 -15.74 1.42 -3.79
N LEU A 141 -14.42 1.52 -3.84
CA LEU A 141 -13.67 1.87 -5.05
C LEU A 141 -13.36 0.66 -5.95
N GLY A 142 -13.78 -0.55 -5.56
CA GLY A 142 -13.56 -1.77 -6.35
C GLY A 142 -12.09 -2.15 -6.49
N ILE A 143 -11.28 -1.96 -5.43
CA ILE A 143 -9.88 -2.38 -5.42
C ILE A 143 -9.80 -3.91 -5.35
N ASP A 144 -8.99 -4.54 -6.20
CA ASP A 144 -8.87 -5.99 -6.22
C ASP A 144 -7.96 -6.53 -5.10
N VAL A 145 -6.77 -5.92 -4.98
CA VAL A 145 -5.72 -6.39 -4.06
C VAL A 145 -5.06 -5.24 -3.32
N VAL A 146 -4.82 -5.43 -2.03
CA VAL A 146 -4.09 -4.53 -1.17
C VAL A 146 -2.83 -5.20 -0.62
N LEU A 147 -1.65 -4.63 -0.92
CA LEU A 147 -0.34 -5.15 -0.53
C LEU A 147 0.31 -4.27 0.55
N MET A 148 0.62 -4.87 1.71
CA MET A 148 1.08 -4.18 2.92
C MET A 148 2.38 -4.75 3.48
N GLY A 149 2.97 -4.07 4.47
CA GLY A 149 4.18 -4.50 5.19
C GLY A 149 4.07 -4.25 6.69
N HIS A 150 5.08 -3.61 7.28
CA HIS A 150 5.15 -3.23 8.70
C HIS A 150 5.24 -4.41 9.67
N ASP A 151 4.24 -5.29 9.68
CA ASP A 151 4.34 -6.56 10.37
C ASP A 151 5.24 -7.53 9.60
N HIS A 152 6.30 -8.01 10.26
CA HIS A 152 7.32 -8.89 9.67
C HIS A 152 6.84 -10.35 9.61
N VAL A 153 5.67 -10.58 9.00
CA VAL A 153 5.04 -11.88 8.78
C VAL A 153 4.39 -11.91 7.40
N TYR A 154 4.21 -13.11 6.84
CA TYR A 154 3.34 -13.29 5.69
C TYR A 154 1.92 -13.63 6.14
N THR A 155 0.94 -12.82 5.75
CA THR A 155 -0.48 -13.14 5.94
C THR A 155 -1.29 -12.83 4.69
N ARG A 156 -2.31 -13.65 4.44
CA ARG A 156 -3.31 -13.45 3.39
C ARG A 156 -4.69 -13.55 4.02
N SER A 157 -5.55 -12.55 3.79
CA SER A 157 -6.93 -12.57 4.29
C SER A 157 -7.81 -13.55 3.50
N TYR A 158 -9.03 -13.77 3.99
CA TYR A 158 -10.14 -14.13 3.09
C TYR A 158 -10.38 -12.98 2.10
N MET A 159 -11.24 -13.19 1.10
CA MET A 159 -11.86 -12.04 0.45
C MET A 159 -12.62 -11.24 1.51
N MET A 160 -12.58 -9.92 1.45
CA MET A 160 -13.22 -9.05 2.44
C MET A 160 -14.20 -8.11 1.74
N ASN A 161 -15.36 -7.88 2.36
CA ASN A 161 -16.29 -6.83 1.99
C ASN A 161 -16.27 -5.78 3.11
N GLY A 162 -15.59 -4.65 2.86
CA GLY A 162 -15.24 -3.70 3.90
C GLY A 162 -14.39 -4.39 4.98
N THR A 163 -14.92 -4.45 6.20
CA THR A 163 -14.24 -5.12 7.33
C THR A 163 -14.62 -6.57 7.52
N ASP A 164 -15.61 -7.07 6.78
CA ASP A 164 -16.21 -8.38 7.01
C ASP A 164 -15.60 -9.45 6.09
N PRO A 165 -15.15 -10.59 6.63
CA PRO A 165 -14.61 -11.68 5.80
C PRO A 165 -15.74 -12.40 5.05
N VAL A 166 -15.53 -12.63 3.75
CA VAL A 166 -16.36 -13.48 2.92
C VAL A 166 -15.89 -14.92 3.09
N VAL A 167 -16.56 -15.63 4.00
CA VAL A 167 -16.25 -17.03 4.32
C VAL A 167 -17.20 -17.94 3.54
N PRO A 168 -16.68 -18.93 2.77
CA PRO A 168 -17.50 -19.94 2.13
C PRO A 168 -18.43 -20.66 3.12
N ALA A 169 -19.62 -21.03 2.67
CA ALA A 169 -20.63 -21.66 3.53
C ALA A 169 -20.19 -23.01 4.14
N ASP A 170 -19.22 -23.68 3.50
CA ASP A 170 -18.61 -24.93 3.98
C ASP A 170 -17.39 -24.70 4.89
N GLY A 171 -17.04 -23.44 5.17
CA GLY A 171 -15.92 -23.04 6.02
C GLY A 171 -14.54 -23.30 5.41
N THR A 172 -14.46 -23.62 4.12
CA THR A 172 -13.18 -23.82 3.43
C THR A 172 -12.43 -22.51 3.22
N VAL A 173 -11.11 -22.58 3.16
CA VAL A 173 -10.25 -21.45 2.79
C VAL A 173 -9.78 -21.69 1.35
N PRO A 174 -10.25 -20.91 0.36
CA PRO A 174 -9.86 -21.14 -1.02
C PRO A 174 -8.35 -20.96 -1.23
N GLU A 175 -7.72 -21.89 -1.94
CA GLU A 175 -6.30 -21.79 -2.33
C GLU A 175 -6.09 -20.73 -3.43
N SER A 176 -7.12 -20.45 -4.22
CA SER A 176 -7.15 -19.41 -5.24
C SER A 176 -8.54 -18.79 -5.32
N VAL A 177 -8.60 -17.57 -5.85
CA VAL A 177 -9.84 -16.84 -6.15
C VAL A 177 -9.74 -16.37 -7.59
N THR A 178 -10.83 -16.49 -8.33
CA THR A 178 -10.95 -16.05 -9.72
C THR A 178 -12.26 -15.30 -9.84
N ASP A 179 -12.23 -14.12 -10.45
CA ASP A 179 -13.38 -13.24 -10.63
C ASP A 179 -14.20 -13.06 -9.35
N PRO A 180 -13.60 -12.50 -8.27
CA PRO A 180 -14.30 -12.27 -7.01
C PRO A 180 -15.53 -11.37 -7.23
N ALA A 181 -16.50 -11.41 -6.30
CA ALA A 181 -17.67 -10.57 -6.43
C ALA A 181 -17.29 -9.08 -6.31
N GLU A 182 -18.09 -8.21 -6.91
CA GLU A 182 -17.86 -6.77 -6.86
C GLU A 182 -17.75 -6.27 -5.41
N GLY A 183 -16.69 -5.51 -5.13
CA GLY A 183 -16.40 -4.98 -3.79
C GLY A 183 -15.67 -5.94 -2.85
N GLU A 184 -15.34 -7.16 -3.28
CA GLU A 184 -14.50 -8.08 -2.52
C GLU A 184 -13.01 -7.81 -2.74
N VAL A 185 -12.28 -7.53 -1.66
CA VAL A 185 -10.86 -7.14 -1.70
C VAL A 185 -9.99 -8.21 -1.03
N LEU A 186 -8.86 -8.56 -1.64
CA LEU A 186 -7.85 -9.42 -1.03
C LEU A 186 -6.75 -8.58 -0.36
N TYR A 187 -6.40 -8.88 0.89
CA TYR A 187 -5.31 -8.24 1.62
C TYR A 187 -4.14 -9.20 1.81
N VAL A 188 -2.93 -8.71 1.52
CA VAL A 188 -1.68 -9.45 1.70
C VAL A 188 -0.68 -8.59 2.44
N THR A 189 -0.04 -9.16 3.46
CA THR A 189 1.02 -8.53 4.25
C THR A 189 2.31 -9.31 4.06
N ALA A 190 3.41 -8.60 3.76
CA ALA A 190 4.76 -9.14 3.60
C ALA A 190 5.87 -8.09 3.75
#